data_AF-A0A923CPK7-F1
#
_entry.id   AF-A0A923CPK7-F1
#
_cell.length_a   1.000
_cell.length_b   1.000
_cell.length_c   1.000
_cell.angle_alpha   90.00
_cell.angle_beta   90.00
_cell.angle_gamma   90.00
#
_symmetry.space_group_name_H-M   'P 1'
#
loop_
_entity.id
_entity.type
_entity.pdbx_description
1 polymer ?
#
loop_
_entity_poly.entity_id
_entity_poly.type
_entity_poly.pdbx_seq_one_letter_code
_entity_poly.pdbx_strand_id
1 'polypeptide(L)'
;MSIERSRSRRDAARPTLSDAGIGLIEIVISMFLISLLAIAFIPVIVSALRASELNSTSATATRLVSQAIDDARSRGAADCAAAQLLNATTQEVDAQGVTITVTTTVPTAANCVAGSAITVTVIAINSATEAVLADARTQIFLAGTP
;
A
#
# COMPACT_ATOMS: atom_id res chain seq x y z
N MET A 1 -25.76 -22.45 91.26
CA MET A 1 -25.29 -21.14 90.79
C MET A 1 -24.66 -21.35 89.41
N SER A 2 -25.23 -20.67 88.39
CA SER A 2 -24.74 -20.48 87.01
C SER A 2 -24.66 -21.74 86.12
N ILE A 3 -25.59 -22.01 85.19
CA ILE A 3 -26.14 -21.23 84.05
C ILE A 3 -25.12 -20.94 82.93
N GLU A 4 -25.57 -21.27 81.71
CA GLU A 4 -25.36 -20.56 80.43
C GLU A 4 -24.43 -21.21 79.38
N ARG A 5 -25.11 -21.83 78.41
CA ARG A 5 -25.03 -21.57 76.95
C ARG A 5 -23.83 -22.04 76.12
N SER A 6 -24.22 -22.84 75.13
CA SER A 6 -24.19 -22.49 73.70
C SER A 6 -22.87 -21.97 73.14
N ARG A 7 -22.28 -22.78 72.26
CA ARG A 7 -21.97 -22.29 70.92
C ARG A 7 -22.02 -23.42 69.90
N SER A 8 -23.18 -23.50 69.26
CA SER A 8 -23.30 -23.86 67.85
C SER A 8 -22.21 -23.16 67.06
N ARG A 9 -21.21 -23.92 66.58
CA ARG A 9 -20.41 -23.52 65.43
C ARG A 9 -20.87 -24.38 64.26
N ARG A 10 -21.94 -23.86 63.65
CA ARG A 10 -22.25 -23.84 62.23
C ARG A 10 -21.38 -24.76 61.38
N ASP A 11 -22.08 -25.69 60.75
CA ASP A 11 -21.72 -26.32 59.50
C ASP A 11 -20.89 -25.38 58.62
N ALA A 12 -19.59 -25.64 58.53
CA ALA A 12 -18.86 -25.25 57.35
C ALA A 12 -19.38 -26.16 56.24
N ALA A 13 -20.47 -25.74 55.60
CA ALA A 13 -20.93 -26.30 54.35
C ALA A 13 -19.72 -26.37 53.42
N ARG A 14 -19.17 -27.58 53.25
CA ARG A 14 -18.20 -27.85 52.19
C ARG A 14 -18.91 -27.49 50.88
N PRO A 15 -18.34 -26.61 50.05
CA PRO A 15 -18.87 -26.37 48.71
C PRO A 15 -18.98 -27.74 48.03
N THR A 16 -20.20 -28.06 47.62
CA THR A 16 -20.54 -29.32 46.99
C THR A 16 -19.78 -29.45 45.68
N LEU A 17 -19.38 -30.69 45.39
CA LEU A 17 -18.69 -31.18 44.18
C LEU A 17 -19.51 -31.03 42.88
N SER A 18 -20.24 -29.93 42.70
CA SER A 18 -21.10 -29.68 41.54
C SER A 18 -20.44 -28.84 40.44
N ASP A 19 -19.21 -28.36 40.63
CA ASP A 19 -18.53 -27.43 39.72
C ASP A 19 -17.60 -28.11 38.69
N ALA A 20 -17.41 -29.43 38.80
CA ALA A 20 -16.47 -30.19 37.97
C ALA A 20 -16.91 -30.34 36.49
N GLY A 21 -18.17 -30.03 36.17
CA GLY A 21 -18.72 -30.12 34.81
C GLY A 21 -18.81 -28.79 34.05
N ILE A 22 -18.92 -27.66 34.76
CA ILE A 22 -19.06 -26.33 34.14
C ILE A 22 -17.70 -25.81 33.62
N GLY A 23 -16.60 -26.11 34.31
CA GLY A 23 -15.27 -25.66 33.86
C GLY A 23 -14.81 -26.26 32.53
N LEU A 24 -15.14 -27.53 32.24
CA LEU A 24 -14.70 -28.19 31.00
C LEU A 24 -15.50 -27.68 29.78
N ILE A 25 -16.82 -27.51 29.92
CA ILE A 25 -17.64 -26.93 28.86
C ILE A 25 -17.26 -25.47 28.58
N GLU A 26 -16.92 -24.68 29.59
CA GLU A 26 -16.49 -23.29 29.41
C GLU A 26 -15.18 -23.18 28.63
N ILE A 27 -14.22 -24.08 28.85
CA ILE A 27 -12.99 -24.16 28.05
C ILE A 27 -13.31 -24.51 26.60
N VAL A 28 -14.18 -25.50 26.38
CA VAL A 28 -14.59 -25.91 25.02
C VAL A 28 -15.28 -24.75 24.30
N ILE A 29 -16.18 -24.04 24.99
CA ILE A 29 -16.88 -22.88 24.46
C ILE A 29 -15.88 -21.75 24.17
N SER A 30 -14.94 -21.48 25.06
CA SER A 30 -13.92 -20.44 24.88
C SER A 30 -13.03 -20.72 23.67
N MET A 31 -12.57 -21.97 23.51
CA MET A 31 -11.79 -22.38 22.34
C MET A 31 -12.61 -22.27 21.05
N PHE A 32 -13.91 -22.62 21.11
CA PHE A 32 -14.81 -22.48 19.98
C PHE A 32 -15.03 -21.01 19.60
N LEU A 33 -15.27 -20.14 20.58
CA LEU A 33 -15.41 -18.70 20.38
C LEU A 33 -14.12 -18.08 19.84
N ILE A 34 -12.95 -18.45 20.35
CA ILE A 34 -11.65 -18.00 19.83
C ILE A 34 -11.46 -18.46 18.39
N SER A 35 -11.84 -19.70 18.06
CA SER A 35 -11.72 -20.23 16.70
C SER A 35 -12.63 -19.49 15.72
N LEU A 36 -13.89 -19.23 16.11
CA LEU A 36 -14.82 -18.44 15.31
C LEU A 36 -14.33 -17.01 15.11
N LEU A 37 -13.77 -16.41 16.16
CA LEU A 37 -13.17 -15.07 16.09
C LEU A 37 -11.98 -15.04 15.13
N ALA A 38 -11.08 -16.03 15.20
CA ALA A 38 -9.95 -16.14 14.30
C ALA A 38 -10.39 -16.28 12.84
N ILE A 39 -11.40 -17.11 12.55
CA ILE A 39 -11.95 -17.29 11.21
C ILE A 39 -12.60 -15.99 10.72
N ALA A 40 -13.28 -15.25 11.59
CA ALA A 40 -13.91 -13.97 11.26
C ALA A 40 -12.89 -12.89 10.82
N PHE A 41 -11.62 -12.99 11.24
CA PHE A 41 -10.58 -12.02 10.86
C PHE A 41 -9.83 -12.35 9.57
N ILE A 42 -9.93 -13.57 9.04
CA ILE A 42 -9.30 -13.95 7.77
C ILE A 42 -9.57 -12.94 6.63
N PRO A 43 -10.82 -12.49 6.36
CA PRO A 43 -11.08 -11.54 5.28
C PRO A 43 -10.34 -10.21 5.47
N VAL A 44 -10.22 -9.72 6.72
CA VAL A 44 -9.52 -8.47 7.03
C VAL A 44 -8.04 -8.58 6.68
N ILE A 45 -7.41 -9.72 7.00
CA ILE A 45 -6.01 -9.98 6.67
C ILE A 45 -5.80 -10.02 5.15
N VAL A 46 -6.68 -10.70 4.41
CA VAL A 46 -6.60 -10.76 2.94
C VAL A 46 -6.76 -9.36 2.33
N SER A 47 -7.69 -8.55 2.83
CA SER A 47 -7.86 -7.16 2.40
C SER A 47 -6.61 -6.32 2.66
N ALA A 48 -5.96 -6.48 3.83
CA ALA A 48 -4.74 -5.76 4.17
C ALA A 48 -3.56 -6.14 3.27
N LEU A 49 -3.42 -7.43 2.91
CA LEU A 49 -2.39 -7.90 1.99
C LEU A 49 -2.57 -7.32 0.58
N ARG A 50 -3.79 -7.39 0.04
CA ARG A 50 -4.10 -6.81 -1.29
C ARG A 50 -3.86 -5.31 -1.35
N ALA A 51 -4.21 -4.59 -0.27
CA ALA A 51 -3.92 -3.16 -0.17
C ALA A 51 -2.41 -2.87 -0.20
N SER A 52 -1.61 -3.74 0.42
CA SER A 52 -0.15 -3.61 0.43
C SER A 52 0.47 -3.82 -0.95
N GLU A 53 -0.03 -4.79 -1.73
CA GLU A 53 0.40 -5.03 -3.12
C GLU A 53 0.11 -3.81 -4.01
N LEU A 54 -1.12 -3.30 -3.98
CA LEU A 54 -1.49 -2.11 -4.76
C LEU A 54 -0.64 -0.89 -4.40
N ASN A 55 -0.35 -0.70 -3.11
CA ASN A 55 0.51 0.39 -2.66
C ASN A 55 1.96 0.22 -3.15
N SER A 56 2.48 -1.02 -3.16
CA SER A 56 3.82 -1.33 -3.68
C SER A 56 3.94 -1.02 -5.18
N THR A 57 2.96 -1.42 -5.98
CA THR A 57 2.91 -1.13 -7.42
C THR A 57 2.83 0.38 -7.67
N SER A 58 1.98 1.11 -6.93
CA SER A 58 1.87 2.57 -7.06
C SER A 58 3.15 3.31 -6.66
N ALA A 59 3.82 2.86 -5.59
CA ALA A 59 5.11 3.40 -5.18
C ALA A 59 6.19 3.16 -6.26
N THR A 60 6.19 1.98 -6.88
CA THR A 60 7.09 1.66 -7.99
C THR A 60 6.82 2.57 -9.19
N ALA A 61 5.57 2.71 -9.61
CA ALA A 61 5.19 3.63 -10.69
C ALA A 61 5.62 5.07 -10.41
N THR A 62 5.40 5.55 -9.19
CA THR A 62 5.80 6.90 -8.76
C THR A 62 7.31 7.10 -8.84
N ARG A 63 8.09 6.09 -8.41
CA ARG A 63 9.56 6.11 -8.53
C ARG A 63 10.00 6.22 -9.99
N LEU A 64 9.41 5.43 -10.89
CA LEU A 64 9.77 5.46 -12.31
C LEU A 64 9.43 6.79 -12.97
N VAL A 65 8.24 7.32 -12.67
CA VAL A 65 7.84 8.66 -13.13
C VAL A 65 8.79 9.73 -12.62
N SER A 66 9.18 9.68 -11.34
CA SER A 66 10.14 10.64 -10.76
C SER A 66 11.50 10.56 -11.45
N GLN A 67 12.00 9.34 -11.69
CA GLN A 67 13.26 9.12 -12.40
C GLN A 67 13.23 9.69 -13.82
N ALA A 68 12.13 9.48 -14.56
CA ALA A 68 11.97 10.03 -15.90
C ALA A 68 11.88 11.57 -15.90
N ILE A 69 11.26 12.18 -14.89
CA ILE A 69 11.23 13.64 -14.72
C ILE A 69 12.62 14.20 -14.43
N ASP A 70 13.41 13.53 -13.59
CA ASP A 70 14.78 13.96 -13.27
C ASP A 70 15.72 13.77 -14.47
N ASP A 71 15.57 12.69 -15.24
CA ASP A 71 16.26 12.49 -16.52
C ASP A 71 15.90 13.59 -17.52
N ALA A 72 14.60 13.91 -17.63
CA ALA A 72 14.12 14.99 -18.48
C ALA A 72 14.76 16.34 -18.12
N ARG A 73 14.81 16.69 -16.82
CA ARG A 73 15.43 17.94 -16.35
C ARG A 73 16.94 17.98 -16.61
N SER A 74 17.63 16.88 -16.41
CA SER A 74 19.10 16.83 -16.55
C SER A 74 19.56 16.84 -18.01
N ARG A 75 18.81 16.21 -18.92
CA ARG A 75 19.22 16.04 -20.32
C ARG A 75 18.49 16.94 -21.31
N GLY A 76 17.26 17.38 -21.01
CA GLY A 76 16.40 18.10 -21.94
C GLY A 76 16.67 19.60 -22.08
N ALA A 77 17.51 20.19 -21.22
CA ALA A 77 17.70 21.64 -21.18
C ALA A 77 18.66 22.20 -22.26
N ALA A 78 19.40 21.34 -22.96
CA ALA A 78 20.42 21.75 -23.92
C ALA A 78 19.82 22.39 -25.18
N ASP A 79 19.00 21.63 -25.91
CA ASP A 79 18.35 22.08 -27.14
C ASP A 79 17.09 21.24 -27.43
N CYS A 80 16.36 21.59 -28.49
CA CYS A 80 15.17 20.82 -28.86
C CYS A 80 15.49 19.37 -29.25
N ALA A 81 16.63 19.11 -29.89
CA ALA A 81 16.97 17.76 -30.32
C ALA A 81 17.18 16.85 -29.09
N ALA A 82 17.88 17.35 -28.08
CA ALA A 82 18.05 16.69 -26.79
C ALA A 82 16.70 16.47 -26.08
N ALA A 83 15.80 17.46 -26.13
CA ALA A 83 14.45 17.30 -25.59
C ALA A 83 13.62 16.24 -26.35
N GLN A 84 13.72 16.16 -27.68
CA GLN A 84 13.02 15.13 -28.46
C GLN A 84 13.50 13.72 -28.13
N LEU A 85 14.76 13.54 -27.74
CA LEU A 85 15.30 12.23 -27.32
C LEU A 85 14.70 11.71 -26.01
N LEU A 86 14.00 12.56 -25.25
CA LEU A 86 13.25 12.14 -24.06
C LEU A 86 11.92 11.47 -24.41
N ASN A 87 11.42 11.61 -25.65
CA ASN A 87 10.24 10.87 -26.11
C ASN A 87 10.57 9.38 -26.13
N ALA A 88 10.14 8.67 -25.10
CA ALA A 88 10.43 7.26 -24.92
C ALA A 88 9.29 6.57 -24.18
N THR A 89 9.09 5.31 -24.53
CA THR A 89 8.25 4.39 -23.76
C THR A 89 9.14 3.29 -23.22
N THR A 90 9.09 3.07 -21.92
CA THR A 90 9.84 2.02 -21.22
C THR A 90 8.86 1.12 -20.47
N GLN A 91 9.28 -0.10 -20.19
CA GLN A 91 8.50 -1.06 -19.43
C GLN A 91 9.35 -1.64 -18.32
N GLU A 92 8.76 -1.74 -17.13
CA GLU A 92 9.35 -2.39 -15.97
C GLU A 92 8.34 -3.33 -15.34
N VAL A 93 8.79 -4.51 -14.92
CA VAL A 93 7.96 -5.46 -14.18
C VAL A 93 8.26 -5.27 -12.70
N ASP A 94 7.23 -4.98 -11.91
CA ASP A 94 7.37 -4.82 -10.47
C ASP A 94 7.55 -6.16 -9.74
N ALA A 95 7.80 -6.10 -8.43
CA ALA A 95 7.98 -7.29 -7.60
C ALA A 95 6.71 -8.15 -7.47
N GLN A 96 5.55 -7.60 -7.84
CA GLN A 96 4.24 -8.25 -7.84
C GLN A 96 3.90 -8.87 -9.21
N GLY A 97 4.78 -8.72 -10.21
CA GLY A 97 4.58 -9.22 -11.57
C GLY A 97 3.72 -8.32 -12.45
N VAL A 98 3.39 -7.11 -12.00
CA VAL A 98 2.66 -6.11 -12.79
C VAL A 98 3.64 -5.45 -13.76
N THR A 99 3.32 -5.48 -15.05
CA THR A 99 4.06 -4.72 -16.06
C THR A 99 3.57 -3.27 -16.03
N ILE A 100 4.50 -2.35 -15.78
CA ILE A 100 4.27 -0.91 -15.75
C ILE A 100 4.88 -0.33 -17.02
N THR A 101 4.05 0.27 -17.88
CA THR A 101 4.52 1.04 -19.04
C THR A 101 4.65 2.50 -18.65
N VAL A 102 5.83 3.09 -18.83
CA VAL A 102 6.10 4.51 -18.59
C VAL A 102 6.32 5.19 -19.94
N THR A 103 5.45 6.14 -20.27
CA THR A 103 5.53 6.93 -21.49
C THR A 103 5.89 8.36 -21.15
N THR A 104 7.00 8.83 -21.70
CA THR A 104 7.43 10.23 -21.64
C THR A 104 7.09 10.89 -22.95
N THR A 105 6.35 11.99 -22.87
CA THR A 105 5.88 12.77 -24.02
C THR A 105 6.41 14.20 -23.92
N VAL A 106 7.05 14.63 -25.00
CA VAL A 106 7.61 15.97 -25.22
C VAL A 106 6.90 16.59 -26.42
N PRO A 107 6.60 17.90 -26.41
CA PRO A 107 6.01 18.60 -27.53
C PRO A 107 6.85 18.39 -28.80
N THR A 108 6.21 18.31 -29.96
CA THR A 108 6.90 18.11 -31.23
C THR A 108 7.93 19.20 -31.50
N ALA A 109 8.95 18.90 -32.32
CA ALA A 109 10.03 19.84 -32.62
C ALA A 109 9.55 21.19 -33.19
N ALA A 110 8.39 21.24 -33.85
CA ALA A 110 7.77 22.47 -34.33
C ALA A 110 7.36 23.44 -33.19
N ASN A 111 7.12 22.91 -31.99
CA ASN A 111 6.76 23.67 -30.79
C ASN A 111 7.96 23.95 -29.88
N CYS A 112 9.17 23.52 -30.27
CA CYS A 112 10.38 23.89 -29.57
C CYS A 112 10.89 25.23 -30.10
N VAL A 113 10.83 26.26 -29.25
CA VAL A 113 11.45 27.55 -29.55
C VAL A 113 12.62 27.76 -28.60
N ALA A 114 13.79 28.11 -29.14
CA ALA A 114 14.93 28.49 -28.32
C ALA A 114 14.56 29.67 -27.40
N GLY A 115 14.94 29.61 -26.13
CA GLY A 115 14.57 30.61 -25.12
C GLY A 115 13.14 30.46 -24.58
N SER A 116 12.47 29.33 -24.84
CA SER A 116 11.14 29.02 -24.28
C SER A 116 11.18 27.83 -23.32
N ALA A 117 10.17 27.74 -22.45
CA ALA A 117 9.92 26.55 -21.65
C ALA A 117 8.98 25.58 -22.37
N ILE A 118 9.34 24.29 -22.38
CA ILE A 118 8.49 23.21 -22.88
C ILE A 118 8.00 22.35 -21.71
N THR A 119 6.79 21.79 -21.84
CA THR A 119 6.20 20.89 -20.83
C THR A 119 6.43 19.44 -21.23
N VAL A 120 7.17 18.70 -20.41
CA VAL A 120 7.32 17.24 -20.53
C VAL A 120 6.29 16.57 -19.64
N THR A 121 5.57 15.59 -20.18
CA THR A 121 4.56 14.79 -19.48
C THR A 121 5.04 13.36 -19.37
N VAL A 122 4.95 12.76 -18.20
CA VAL A 122 5.31 11.36 -17.95
C VAL A 122 4.12 10.66 -17.33
N ILE A 123 3.70 9.54 -17.93
CA ILE A 123 2.57 8.75 -17.45
C ILE A 123 3.02 7.30 -17.29
N ALA A 124 2.77 6.73 -16.11
CA ALA A 124 2.93 5.31 -15.84
C ALA A 124 1.56 4.63 -15.78
N ILE A 125 1.37 3.60 -16.60
CA ILE A 125 0.14 2.80 -16.65
C ILE A 125 0.44 1.33 -16.35
N ASN A 126 -0.56 0.63 -15.84
CA ASN A 126 -0.55 -0.83 -15.83
C ASN A 126 -0.79 -1.34 -17.27
N SER A 127 0.13 -2.10 -17.84
CA SER A 127 0.06 -2.54 -19.24
C SER A 127 -1.09 -3.50 -19.52
N ALA A 128 -1.64 -4.18 -18.51
CA ALA A 128 -2.74 -5.13 -18.66
C ALA A 128 -4.12 -4.48 -18.55
N THR A 129 -4.25 -3.46 -17.69
CA THR A 129 -5.55 -2.80 -17.41
C THR A 129 -5.66 -1.39 -17.99
N GLU A 130 -4.55 -0.84 -18.49
CA GLU A 130 -4.41 0.56 -18.92
C GLU A 130 -4.72 1.60 -17.83
N ALA A 131 -4.84 1.16 -16.57
CA ALA A 131 -5.07 2.06 -15.45
C ALA A 131 -3.85 2.95 -15.19
N VAL A 132 -4.07 4.26 -15.06
CA VAL A 132 -3.01 5.21 -14.68
C VAL A 132 -2.62 4.97 -13.23
N LEU A 133 -1.34 4.64 -13.03
CA LEU A 133 -0.74 4.39 -11.71
C LEU A 133 -0.07 5.64 -11.15
N ALA A 134 0.56 6.44 -12.03
CA ALA A 134 1.18 7.72 -11.68
C ALA A 134 1.28 8.63 -12.93
N ASP A 135 1.18 9.95 -12.72
CA ASP A 135 1.38 11.00 -13.74
C ASP A 135 2.22 12.12 -13.12
N ALA A 136 3.16 12.66 -13.89
CA ALA A 136 3.82 13.90 -13.53
C ALA A 136 4.11 14.76 -14.77
N ARG A 137 4.22 16.07 -14.53
CA ARG A 137 4.59 17.06 -15.54
C ARG A 137 5.70 17.94 -15.02
N THR A 138 6.66 18.25 -15.88
CA THR A 138 7.73 19.22 -15.59
C THR A 138 7.89 20.19 -16.74
N GLN A 139 8.36 21.40 -16.42
CA GLN A 139 8.81 22.35 -17.43
C GLN A 139 10.33 22.30 -17.53
N ILE A 140 10.84 22.43 -18.75
CA ILE A 140 12.27 22.52 -19.05
C ILE A 140 12.48 23.76 -19.91
N PHE A 141 13.43 24.60 -19.52
CA PHE A 141 13.82 25.76 -20.31
C PHE A 141 14.83 25.33 -21.38
N LEU A 142 14.52 25.64 -22.65
CA LEU A 142 15.44 25.43 -23.77
C LEU A 142 16.36 26.64 -23.85
N ALA A 143 17.62 26.47 -23.46
CA ALA A 143 18.59 27.57 -23.45
C ALA A 143 18.77 28.21 -24.84
N GLY A 144 18.58 27.43 -25.91
CA GLY A 144 18.99 27.80 -27.25
C GLY A 144 20.50 27.72 -27.37
N THR A 145 21.01 27.08 -28.42
CA THR A 145 22.42 27.24 -28.77
C THR A 145 22.65 28.69 -29.19
N PRO A 146 23.74 29.35 -28.77
CA PRO A 146 24.14 30.65 -29.33
C PRO A 146 24.40 30.56 -30.83
#